data_AF-A0A8I6SSU2-F1
#
_entry.id   AF-A0A8I6SSU2-F1
#
_cell.length_a   1.000
_cell.length_b   1.000
_cell.length_c   1.000
_cell.angle_alpha   90.00
_cell.angle_beta   90.00
_cell.angle_gamma   90.00
#
_symmetry.space_group_name_H-M   'P 1'
#
loop_
_entity.id
_entity.type
_entity.pdbx_description
1 polymer ?
#
loop_
_entity_poly.entity_id
_entity_poly.type
_entity_poly.pdbx_seq_one_letter_code
_entity_poly.pdbx_strand_id
1 'polypeptide(L)'
;MPFNLHSTPSVMKISICAVLLAVLCQGVLSGLSRDVIECVPGQLVWVQCNLCTCNRQGIPNQVCAKMWCPPMPKTTTQNSAETDE
;
A
#
# COMPACT_ATOMS: atom_id res chain seq x y z
N MET A 1 21.73 -3.22 40.92
CA MET A 1 20.57 -3.61 41.72
C MET A 1 19.41 -3.86 40.76
N PRO A 2 18.83 -5.07 40.71
CA PRO A 2 17.80 -5.40 39.74
C PRO A 2 16.48 -4.73 40.13
N PHE A 3 15.85 -4.04 39.17
CA PHE A 3 14.47 -3.58 39.31
C PHE A 3 13.57 -4.80 39.39
N ASN A 4 13.19 -5.19 40.60
CA ASN A 4 12.17 -6.18 40.86
C ASN A 4 10.85 -5.63 40.30
N LEU A 5 10.48 -6.07 39.10
CA LEU A 5 9.17 -5.81 38.51
C LEU A 5 8.16 -6.71 39.21
N HIS A 6 7.66 -6.25 40.36
CA HIS A 6 6.58 -6.90 41.08
C HIS A 6 5.31 -6.85 40.20
N SER A 7 5.04 -7.98 39.53
CA SER A 7 3.91 -8.14 38.61
C SER A 7 2.62 -8.30 39.41
N THR A 8 1.90 -7.20 39.63
CA THR A 8 0.52 -7.26 40.16
C THR A 8 -0.44 -7.66 39.02
N PRO A 9 -1.54 -8.38 39.30
CA PRO A 9 -2.50 -8.79 38.27
C PRO A 9 -3.12 -7.58 37.52
N SER A 10 -3.02 -6.38 38.09
CA SER A 10 -3.48 -5.12 37.50
C SER A 10 -2.55 -4.60 36.39
N VAL A 11 -1.22 -4.67 36.56
CA VAL A 11 -0.28 -4.23 35.49
C VAL A 11 -0.28 -5.18 34.29
N MET A 12 -0.54 -6.48 34.52
CA MET A 12 -0.66 -7.47 33.44
C MET A 12 -1.86 -7.17 32.52
N LYS A 13 -3.01 -6.80 33.10
CA LYS A 13 -4.21 -6.42 32.34
C LYS A 13 -4.01 -5.14 31.54
N ILE A 14 -3.37 -4.12 32.14
CA ILE A 14 -3.06 -2.85 31.47
C ILE A 14 -2.12 -3.09 30.28
N SER A 15 -1.11 -3.94 30.47
CA SER A 15 -0.17 -4.31 29.41
C SER A 15 -0.85 -5.08 28.26
N ILE A 16 -1.69 -6.07 28.58
CA ILE A 16 -2.47 -6.82 27.58
C ILE A 16 -3.40 -5.89 26.80
N CYS A 17 -4.12 -4.98 27.47
CA CYS A 17 -4.97 -4.00 26.82
C CYS A 17 -4.17 -3.07 25.89
N ALA A 18 -3.02 -2.57 26.32
CA ALA A 18 -2.16 -1.71 25.51
C ALA A 18 -1.63 -2.45 24.27
N VAL A 19 -1.21 -3.71 24.40
CA VAL A 19 -0.74 -4.55 23.29
C VAL A 19 -1.88 -4.87 22.33
N LEU A 20 -3.08 -5.21 22.81
CA LEU A 20 -4.25 -5.45 21.97
C LEU A 20 -4.66 -4.20 21.19
N LEU A 21 -4.70 -3.03 21.85
CA LEU A 21 -4.96 -1.76 21.19
C LEU A 21 -3.90 -1.44 20.13
N ALA A 22 -2.63 -1.67 20.42
CA ALA A 22 -1.54 -1.45 19.47
C ALA A 22 -1.66 -2.38 18.25
N VAL A 23 -1.96 -3.68 18.43
CA VAL A 23 -2.13 -4.66 17.35
C VAL A 23 -3.34 -4.31 16.46
N LEU A 24 -4.47 -3.91 17.08
CA LEU A 24 -5.64 -3.43 16.34
C LEU A 24 -5.32 -2.14 15.55
N CYS A 25 -4.49 -1.26 16.13
CA CYS A 25 -4.07 0.00 15.49
C CYS A 25 -3.08 -0.22 14.33
N GLN A 26 -2.17 -1.20 14.44
CA GLN A 26 -1.25 -1.58 13.37
C GLN A 26 -1.99 -2.17 12.16
N GLY A 27 -3.05 -2.95 12.41
CA GLY A 27 -3.89 -3.53 11.36
C GLY A 27 -4.59 -2.49 10.49
N VAL A 28 -4.99 -1.35 11.06
CA VAL A 28 -5.62 -0.25 10.31
C VAL A 28 -4.60 0.64 9.59
N LEU A 29 -3.41 0.85 10.17
CA LEU A 29 -2.40 1.75 9.60
C LEU A 29 -1.70 1.15 8.35
N SER A 30 -1.56 -0.18 8.32
CA SER A 30 -0.88 -0.90 7.23
C SER A 30 -1.64 -0.85 5.89
N GLY A 31 -2.89 -0.38 5.88
CA GLY A 31 -3.73 -0.30 4.68
C GLY A 31 -3.72 1.06 3.95
N LEU A 32 -3.07 2.09 4.50
CA LEU A 32 -3.13 3.46 3.95
C LEU A 32 -2.04 3.80 2.95
N SER A 33 -0.93 3.08 2.90
CA SER A 33 0.09 3.28 1.86
C SER A 33 -0.34 2.57 0.57
N ARG A 34 -1.38 3.09 -0.08
CA ARG A 34 -1.54 2.88 -1.51
C ARG A 34 -0.53 3.80 -2.19
N ASP A 35 0.23 3.26 -3.14
CA ASP A 35 1.06 4.02 -4.08
C ASP A 35 0.10 4.86 -4.96
N VAL A 36 -0.40 5.96 -4.39
CA VAL A 36 -1.31 6.88 -5.06
C VAL A 36 -0.43 7.86 -5.79
N ILE A 37 -0.45 7.80 -7.12
CA ILE A 37 0.08 8.86 -7.96
C ILE A 37 -0.78 10.10 -7.67
N GLU A 38 -0.25 11.05 -6.90
CA GLU A 38 -0.91 12.31 -6.64
C GLU A 38 -0.86 13.21 -7.89
N CYS A 39 -1.97 13.88 -8.19
CA CYS A 39 -2.09 14.79 -9.32
C CYS A 39 -2.94 16.03 -8.99
N VAL A 40 -2.84 17.08 -9.81
CA VAL A 40 -3.65 18.30 -9.64
C VAL A 40 -5.06 18.07 -10.20
N PRO A 41 -6.13 18.36 -9.44
CA PRO A 41 -7.50 18.21 -9.93
C PRO A 41 -7.74 18.88 -11.29
N GLY A 42 -8.34 18.13 -12.22
CA GLY A 42 -8.59 18.58 -13.59
C GLY A 42 -7.41 18.46 -14.55
N GLN A 43 -6.20 18.15 -14.06
CA GLN A 43 -5.05 17.91 -14.91
C GLN A 43 -5.18 16.58 -15.67
N LEU A 44 -4.63 16.53 -16.88
CA LEU A 44 -4.42 15.30 -17.63
C LEU A 44 -3.10 14.65 -17.21
N VAL A 45 -3.14 13.36 -16.91
CA VAL A 45 -2.01 12.57 -16.42
C VAL A 45 -1.93 11.24 -17.17
N TRP A 46 -0.71 10.76 -17.38
CA TRP A 46 -0.46 9.47 -18.02
C TRP A 46 -0.34 8.39 -16.95
N VAL A 47 -1.24 7.41 -16.98
CA VAL A 47 -1.18 6.23 -16.13
C VAL A 47 -0.90 5.04 -17.03
N GLN A 48 0.30 4.47 -16.89
CA GLN A 48 0.88 3.59 -17.90
C GLN A 48 0.93 4.32 -19.26
N CYS A 49 0.28 3.80 -20.31
CA CYS A 49 0.17 4.50 -21.59
C CYS A 49 -1.18 5.22 -21.79
N ASN A 50 -2.10 5.10 -20.83
CA ASN A 50 -3.44 5.65 -20.98
C ASN A 50 -3.50 7.07 -20.43
N LEU A 51 -4.33 7.91 -21.05
CA LEU A 51 -4.52 9.30 -20.63
C LEU A 51 -5.73 9.38 -19.70
N CYS A 52 -5.51 9.85 -18.47
CA CYS A 52 -6.53 9.96 -17.43
C CYS A 52 -6.68 11.42 -17.01
N THR A 53 -7.87 11.80 -16.55
CA THR A 53 -8.08 13.09 -15.85
C THR A 53 -7.96 12.89 -14.35
N CYS A 54 -7.34 13.85 -13.68
CA CYS A 54 -7.25 13.86 -12.22
C CYS A 54 -8.57 14.29 -11.58
N ASN A 55 -9.02 13.55 -10.59
CA ASN A 55 -10.25 13.84 -9.85
C ASN A 55 -10.02 14.94 -8.79
N ARG A 56 -11.10 15.35 -8.10
CA ARG A 56 -11.02 16.37 -7.03
C ARG A 56 -10.26 15.95 -5.78
N GLN A 57 -10.00 14.65 -5.61
CA GLN A 57 -9.23 14.09 -4.50
C GLN A 57 -7.73 14.03 -4.84
N GLY A 58 -7.32 14.50 -6.03
CA GLY A 58 -5.93 14.45 -6.46
C GLY A 58 -5.48 13.06 -6.93
N ILE A 59 -6.43 12.23 -7.37
CA ILE A 59 -6.19 10.85 -7.81
C ILE A 59 -6.62 10.71 -9.29
N PRO A 60 -5.87 9.98 -10.13
CA PRO A 60 -6.30 9.67 -11.49
C PRO A 60 -7.66 8.98 -11.49
N ASN A 61 -8.54 9.38 -12.40
CA ASN A 61 -9.84 8.72 -12.57
C ASN A 61 -9.68 7.23 -12.90
N GLN A 62 -10.64 6.41 -12.44
CA GLN A 62 -10.68 4.97 -12.76
C GLN A 62 -10.97 4.70 -14.24
N VAL A 63 -11.57 5.66 -14.93
CA VAL A 63 -11.85 5.59 -16.37
C VAL A 63 -10.89 6.53 -17.09
N CYS A 64 -10.08 5.94 -17.99
CA CYS A 64 -9.08 6.65 -18.79
C CYS A 64 -9.32 6.44 -20.28
N ALA A 65 -8.84 7.36 -21.11
CA ALA A 65 -8.79 7.18 -22.54
C ALA A 65 -7.78 6.08 -22.88
N LYS A 66 -8.27 4.99 -23.48
CA LYS A 66 -7.45 3.82 -23.82
C LYS A 66 -6.69 4.06 -25.10
N MET A 67 -5.37 3.86 -25.07
CA MET A 67 -4.50 3.94 -26.24
C MET A 67 -3.80 2.59 -26.46
N TRP A 68 -3.19 2.40 -27.63
CA TRP A 68 -2.35 1.22 -27.85
C TRP A 68 -1.07 1.37 -27.03
N CYS A 69 -0.88 0.49 -26.04
CA CYS A 69 0.35 0.42 -25.27
C CYS A 69 1.32 -0.58 -25.91
N PRO A 70 2.61 -0.27 -26.01
CA PRO A 70 3.61 -1.28 -26.34
C PRO A 70 3.67 -2.36 -25.24
N PRO A 71 4.03 -3.60 -25.58
CA PRO A 71 4.27 -4.63 -24.58
C PRO A 71 5.41 -4.18 -23.66
N MET A 72 5.22 -4.30 -22.36
CA MET A 72 6.29 -4.02 -21.39
C MET A 72 7.43 -5.01 -21.61
N PRO A 73 8.70 -4.57 -21.69
CA PRO A 73 9.82 -5.48 -21.78
C PRO A 73 9.84 -6.34 -20.52
N LYS A 74 9.69 -7.66 -20.68
CA LYS A 74 9.90 -8.61 -19.60
C LYS A 74 11.39 -8.54 -19.25
N THR A 75 11.77 -7.79 -18.22
CA THR A 75 13.10 -7.90 -17.65
C THR A 75 13.25 -9.35 -17.19
N THR A 76 14.13 -10.10 -17.85
CA THR A 76 14.46 -11.48 -17.52
C THR A 76 14.95 -11.57 -16.08
N THR A 77 14.02 -11.75 -15.16
CA THR A 77 14.17 -12.67 -14.03
C THR A 77 13.14 -13.76 -14.26
N GLN A 78 13.33 -14.45 -15.39
CA GLN A 78 12.74 -15.75 -15.58
C GLN A 78 13.64 -16.72 -14.84
N ASN A 79 13.13 -17.33 -13.77
CA ASN A 79 13.52 -18.69 -13.50
C ASN A 79 13.05 -19.48 -14.72
N SER A 80 14.01 -19.82 -15.57
CA SER A 80 13.86 -20.53 -16.82
C SER A 80 13.24 -21.91 -16.56
N ALA A 81 11.95 -22.02 -16.85
CA ALA A 81 11.30 -23.26 -17.21
C ALA A 81 9.98 -22.92 -17.93
N GLU A 82 10.06 -22.27 -19.08
CA GLU A 82 8.96 -22.31 -20.05
C GLU A 82 9.60 -22.55 -21.42
N THR A 83 9.66 -23.84 -21.76
CA THR A 83 10.04 -24.37 -23.07
C THR A 83 8.80 -24.22 -23.95
N ASP A 84 8.88 -23.43 -25.01
CA ASP A 84 7.91 -23.45 -26.12
C ASP A 84 8.64 -23.96 -27.37
N GLU A 85 8.10 -25.03 -27.93
CA GLU A 85 8.43 -25.67 -29.22
C GLU A 85 7.55 -25.09 -30.34
#